data_AF-X0ZMM6-F1
#
_entry.id   AF-X0ZMM6-F1
#
_cell.length_a   1.000
_cell.length_b   1.000
_cell.length_c   1.000
_cell.angle_alpha   90.00
_cell.angle_beta   90.00
_cell.angle_gamma   90.00
#
_symmetry.space_group_name_H-M   'P 1'
#
loop_
_entity.id
_entity.type
_entity.pdbx_description
1 polymer ?
#
loop_
_entity_poly.entity_id
_entity_poly.type
_entity_poly.pdbx_seq_one_letter_code
_entity_poly.pdbx_strand_id
1 'polypeptide(L)'
;MEVTLELIKPFDYCRLTMTNNNLWNDEELDREEYEFLPLDNIGTPTFFRVGNWNSYEELSFRNQQGNLFTRTYLHTTAGLLPLSSVRLRRELKKFADANEKGELTIQRWCEGSDTRSTVFKVELHKGVVVKKKKPPVQKRPKSK
;
A
#
# COMPACT_ATOMS: atom_id res chain seq x y z
N MET A 1 18.97 41.19 22.31
CA MET A 1 17.89 40.51 21.58
C MET A 1 18.21 39.03 21.65
N GLU A 2 17.59 38.33 22.59
CA GLU A 2 17.88 36.92 22.85
C GLU A 2 16.94 36.06 22.00
N VAL A 3 17.53 35.19 21.18
CA VAL A 3 16.81 34.25 20.32
C VAL A 3 16.60 32.98 21.14
N THR A 4 15.38 32.77 21.63
CA THR A 4 15.00 31.52 22.30
C THR A 4 14.80 30.43 21.24
N LEU A 5 15.70 29.45 21.24
CA LEU A 5 15.56 28.15 20.60
C LEU A 5 14.38 27.40 21.23
N GLU A 6 13.23 27.37 20.58
CA GLU A 6 12.13 26.51 20.99
C GLU A 6 12.51 25.05 20.75
N LEU A 7 12.67 24.32 21.86
CA LEU A 7 12.85 22.88 21.92
C LEU A 7 11.74 22.18 21.12
N ILE A 8 12.13 21.53 20.03
CA ILE A 8 11.33 20.56 19.29
C ILE A 8 10.99 19.43 20.26
N LYS A 9 9.76 19.41 20.77
CA LYS A 9 9.25 18.29 21.57
C LYS A 9 9.24 17.02 20.71
N PRO A 10 9.63 15.86 21.26
CA PRO A 10 9.57 14.59 20.53
C PRO A 10 8.10 14.29 20.18
N PHE A 11 7.89 13.83 18.94
CA PHE A 11 6.61 13.31 18.46
C PHE A 11 6.18 12.13 19.35
N ASP A 12 5.28 12.36 20.30
CA ASP A 12 4.64 11.28 21.03
C ASP A 12 3.60 10.60 20.12
N TYR A 13 3.99 9.44 19.57
CA TYR A 13 3.08 8.57 18.83
C TYR A 13 2.25 7.75 19.81
N CYS A 14 0.96 8.05 19.94
CA CYS A 14 0.03 7.19 20.66
C CYS A 14 -0.42 6.04 19.74
N ARG A 15 0.07 4.83 20.02
CA ARG A 15 -0.33 3.59 19.33
C ARG A 15 -1.66 3.11 19.91
N LEU A 16 -2.74 3.18 19.11
CA LEU A 16 -4.02 2.57 19.46
C LEU A 16 -4.19 1.31 18.60
N THR A 17 -3.99 0.14 19.20
CA THR A 17 -4.30 -1.14 18.56
C THR A 17 -5.78 -1.45 18.76
N MET A 18 -6.66 -0.90 17.91
CA MET A 18 -8.02 -1.41 17.78
C MET A 18 -8.05 -2.51 16.72
N THR A 19 -8.12 -3.77 17.18
CA THR A 19 -8.52 -4.91 16.34
C THR A 19 -10.00 -4.80 16.02
N ASN A 20 -10.35 -4.16 14.90
CA ASN A 20 -11.73 -4.07 14.43
C ASN A 20 -12.03 -5.20 13.43
N ASN A 21 -13.16 -5.87 13.58
CA ASN A 21 -13.29 -7.23 13.05
C ASN A 21 -13.62 -7.38 11.55
N ASN A 22 -13.59 -6.32 10.72
CA ASN A 22 -13.51 -6.46 9.25
C ASN A 22 -13.32 -5.11 8.55
N LEU A 23 -12.08 -4.66 8.37
CA LEU A 23 -11.75 -3.51 7.50
C LEU A 23 -12.25 -3.70 6.05
N TRP A 24 -12.38 -4.95 5.63
CA TRP A 24 -12.67 -5.36 4.26
C TRP A 24 -14.16 -5.61 3.98
N ASN A 25 -15.01 -5.73 5.01
CA ASN A 25 -16.48 -5.93 4.85
C ASN A 25 -17.27 -4.63 5.01
N ASP A 26 -16.70 -3.53 4.56
CA ASP A 26 -17.37 -2.23 4.52
C ASP A 26 -18.28 -2.19 3.27
N GLU A 27 -19.60 -2.03 3.45
CA GLU A 27 -20.60 -1.99 2.36
C GLU A 27 -20.27 -0.91 1.32
N GLU A 28 -19.54 0.15 1.71
CA GLU A 28 -19.07 1.17 0.77
C GLU A 28 -18.11 0.62 -0.28
N LEU A 29 -17.37 -0.44 0.03
CA LEU A 29 -16.43 -1.06 -0.92
C LEU A 29 -17.16 -1.79 -2.04
N ASP A 30 -18.41 -2.21 -1.84
CA ASP A 30 -19.20 -2.99 -2.79
C ASP A 30 -20.13 -2.13 -3.68
N ARG A 31 -20.21 -0.81 -3.44
CA ARG A 31 -21.02 0.10 -4.28
C ARG A 31 -20.44 0.24 -5.69
N GLU A 32 -21.28 0.15 -6.72
CA GLU A 32 -20.91 0.45 -8.10
C GLU A 32 -20.38 1.90 -8.21
N GLU A 33 -19.13 2.05 -8.68
CA GLU A 33 -18.55 3.36 -9.00
C GLU A 33 -18.31 3.40 -10.51
N TYR A 34 -18.57 4.55 -11.13
CA TYR A 34 -18.36 4.73 -12.57
C TYR A 34 -16.90 4.47 -12.92
N GLU A 35 -16.69 3.64 -13.94
CA GLU A 35 -15.36 3.32 -14.44
C GLU A 35 -14.76 4.58 -15.05
N PHE A 36 -13.80 5.20 -14.35
CA PHE A 36 -13.00 6.27 -14.94
C PHE A 36 -12.23 5.68 -16.12
N LEU A 37 -12.14 6.44 -17.22
CA LEU A 37 -11.33 6.05 -18.38
C LEU A 37 -9.93 5.66 -17.89
N PRO A 38 -9.34 4.56 -18.39
CA PRO A 38 -8.00 4.17 -18.02
C PRO A 38 -7.07 5.32 -18.38
N LEU A 39 -6.64 6.07 -17.37
CA LEU A 39 -5.63 7.10 -17.52
C LEU A 39 -4.33 6.44 -17.96
N ASP A 40 -3.55 7.11 -18.81
CA ASP A 40 -2.24 6.64 -19.23
C ASP A 40 -1.41 6.21 -18.02
N ASN A 41 -0.49 5.25 -18.18
CA ASN A 41 0.33 4.67 -17.09
C ASN A 41 1.35 5.66 -16.43
N ILE A 42 1.03 6.95 -16.39
CA ILE A 42 1.82 8.06 -15.87
C ILE A 42 1.70 8.13 -14.34
N GLY A 43 2.37 7.19 -13.67
CA GLY A 43 2.55 7.20 -12.23
C GLY A 43 3.79 6.41 -11.87
N THR A 44 4.53 6.81 -10.84
CA THR A 44 5.67 6.01 -10.37
C THR A 44 5.12 4.75 -9.70
N PRO A 45 5.38 3.54 -10.24
CA PRO A 45 4.92 2.31 -9.62
C PRO A 45 5.68 2.07 -8.31
N THR A 46 4.93 1.81 -7.25
CA THR A 46 5.48 1.38 -5.96
C THR A 46 5.21 -0.09 -5.77
N PHE A 47 6.25 -0.87 -5.53
CA PHE A 47 6.17 -2.31 -5.30
C PHE A 47 6.15 -2.61 -3.81
N PHE A 48 5.23 -3.48 -3.39
CA PHE A 48 5.11 -3.86 -1.99
C PHE A 48 4.52 -5.27 -1.86
N ARG A 49 4.76 -5.91 -0.72
CA ARG A 49 4.12 -7.17 -0.33
C ARG A 49 3.37 -6.97 0.96
N VAL A 50 2.24 -7.64 1.09
CA VAL A 50 1.42 -7.65 2.30
C VAL A 50 1.60 -9.02 2.97
N GLY A 51 2.22 -9.03 4.14
CA GLY A 51 2.43 -10.28 4.88
C GLY A 51 1.14 -10.79 5.52
N ASN A 52 0.33 -9.88 6.06
CA ASN A 52 -0.94 -10.18 6.70
C ASN A 52 -1.94 -9.04 6.43
N TRP A 53 -3.00 -9.35 5.68
CA TRP A 53 -4.07 -8.40 5.32
C TRP A 53 -4.92 -7.93 6.51
N ASN A 54 -4.86 -8.66 7.63
CA ASN A 54 -5.53 -8.29 8.89
C ASN A 54 -4.61 -7.50 9.83
N SER A 55 -3.36 -7.25 9.43
CA SER A 55 -2.41 -6.44 10.21
C SER A 55 -2.44 -5.01 9.72
N TYR A 56 -3.24 -4.20 10.41
CA TYR A 56 -3.33 -2.77 10.19
C TYR A 56 -3.23 -2.02 11.52
N GLU A 57 -2.76 -0.78 11.46
CA GLU A 57 -2.55 0.10 12.61
C GLU A 57 -3.29 1.43 12.42
N GLU A 58 -3.90 1.93 13.49
CA GLU A 58 -4.47 3.27 13.52
C GLU A 58 -3.49 4.21 14.22
N LEU A 59 -3.10 5.25 13.49
CA LEU A 59 -2.21 6.29 13.99
C LEU A 59 -2.95 7.62 14.08
N SER A 60 -2.80 8.27 15.24
CA SER A 60 -3.38 9.58 15.53
C SER A 60 -2.33 10.67 15.32
N PHE A 61 -2.69 11.71 14.58
CA PHE A 61 -1.84 12.86 14.30
C PHE A 61 -2.54 14.14 14.72
N ARG A 62 -1.76 15.19 15.00
CA ARG A 62 -2.27 16.54 15.20
C ARG A 62 -2.01 17.37 13.96
N ASN A 63 -3.04 18.07 13.48
CA ASN A 63 -2.85 19.06 12.41
C ASN A 63 -2.19 20.33 12.95
N GLN A 64 -1.84 21.28 12.07
CA GLN A 64 -1.24 22.56 12.47
C GLN A 64 -2.15 23.41 13.40
N GLN A 65 -3.45 23.13 13.43
CA GLN A 65 -4.44 23.79 14.28
C GLN A 65 -4.63 23.07 15.63
N GLY A 66 -3.90 21.99 15.89
CA GLY A 66 -4.00 21.19 17.12
C GLY A 66 -5.11 20.14 17.12
N ASN A 67 -5.92 20.03 16.06
CA ASN A 67 -6.98 19.05 15.96
C ASN A 67 -6.40 17.65 15.74
N LEU A 68 -6.90 16.68 16.51
CA LEU A 68 -6.53 15.27 16.37
C LEU A 68 -7.28 14.66 15.19
N PHE A 69 -6.57 13.96 14.31
CA PHE A 69 -7.17 13.12 13.28
C PHE A 69 -6.50 11.75 13.27
N THR A 70 -7.30 10.71 13.02
CA THR A 70 -6.83 9.33 12.97
C THR A 70 -6.75 8.85 11.53
N ARG A 71 -5.78 7.97 11.24
CA ARG A 71 -5.65 7.31 9.94
C ARG A 71 -5.26 5.85 10.13
N THR A 72 -5.87 4.98 9.34
CA THR A 72 -5.58 3.55 9.29
C THR A 72 -4.49 3.27 8.26
N TYR A 73 -3.54 2.42 8.61
CA TYR A 73 -2.39 2.02 7.79
C TYR A 73 -2.27 0.51 7.70
N LEU A 74 -1.95 0.00 6.51
CA LEU A 74 -1.64 -1.40 6.26
C LEU A 74 -0.13 -1.64 6.38
N HIS A 75 0.27 -2.73 7.04
CA HIS A 75 1.67 -3.13 7.07
C HIS A 75 2.09 -3.77 5.75
N THR A 76 3.09 -3.18 5.11
CA THR A 76 3.70 -3.70 3.89
C THR A 76 5.22 -3.82 4.04
N THR A 77 5.87 -4.55 3.14
CA THR A 77 7.34 -4.64 3.11
C THR A 77 8.03 -3.31 2.80
N ALA A 78 7.34 -2.38 2.14
CA ALA A 78 7.85 -1.05 1.82
C ALA A 78 7.57 -0.03 2.94
N GLY A 79 6.83 -0.41 3.99
CA GLY A 79 6.42 0.47 5.09
C GLY A 79 4.92 0.46 5.34
N LEU A 80 4.40 1.56 5.90
CA LEU A 80 2.98 1.73 6.23
C LEU A 80 2.23 2.36 5.05
N LEU A 81 1.27 1.63 4.48
CA LEU A 81 0.43 2.12 3.39
C LEU A 81 -0.85 2.75 3.98
N PRO A 82 -1.08 4.07 3.82
CA PRO A 82 -2.31 4.69 4.31
C PRO A 82 -3.54 4.18 3.55
N LEU A 83 -4.55 3.70 4.29
CA LEU A 83 -5.82 3.21 3.76
C LEU A 83 -6.92 4.29 3.77
N SER A 84 -6.54 5.57 3.75
CA SER A 84 -7.48 6.70 3.85
C SER A 84 -8.41 6.84 2.66
N SER A 85 -8.10 6.22 1.51
CA SER A 85 -8.95 6.28 0.30
C SER A 85 -9.81 5.03 0.19
N VAL A 86 -11.13 5.23 0.06
CA VAL A 86 -12.10 4.15 -0.23
C VAL A 86 -11.72 3.43 -1.54
N ARG A 87 -11.33 4.18 -2.58
CA ARG A 87 -10.93 3.63 -3.89
C ARG A 87 -9.73 2.69 -3.77
N LEU A 88 -8.71 3.11 -3.01
CA LEU A 88 -7.55 2.26 -2.75
C LEU A 88 -7.96 0.99 -1.99
N ARG A 89 -8.78 1.12 -0.94
CA ARG A 89 -9.28 -0.03 -0.17
C ARG A 89 -10.03 -1.02 -1.09
N ARG A 90 -10.84 -0.52 -2.02
CA ARG A 90 -11.58 -1.36 -2.98
C ARG A 90 -10.68 -2.12 -3.93
N GLU A 91 -9.66 -1.45 -4.49
CA GLU A 91 -8.67 -2.11 -5.35
C GLU A 91 -7.88 -3.17 -4.58
N LEU A 92 -7.54 -2.91 -3.32
CA LEU A 92 -6.88 -3.87 -2.44
C LEU A 92 -7.78 -5.02 -1.98
N LYS A 93 -9.09 -4.79 -1.83
CA LYS A 93 -10.07 -5.79 -1.33
C LYS A 93 -9.99 -7.09 -2.13
N LYS A 94 -9.92 -7.00 -3.45
CA LYS A 94 -9.79 -8.16 -4.36
C LYS A 94 -8.60 -9.07 -4.00
N PHE A 95 -7.50 -8.46 -3.57
CA PHE A 95 -6.28 -9.18 -3.16
C PHE A 95 -6.33 -9.64 -1.70
N ALA A 96 -6.98 -8.87 -0.83
CA ALA A 96 -7.22 -9.22 0.56
C ALA A 96 -8.15 -10.44 0.67
N ASP A 97 -9.25 -10.46 -0.07
CA ASP A 97 -10.22 -11.57 -0.14
C ASP A 97 -9.55 -12.85 -0.68
N ALA A 98 -8.61 -12.71 -1.63
CA ALA A 98 -7.81 -13.79 -2.16
C ALA A 98 -6.61 -14.19 -1.25
N ASN A 99 -6.38 -13.45 -0.15
CA ASN A 99 -5.23 -13.58 0.74
C ASN A 99 -3.88 -13.62 -0.01
N GLU A 100 -3.74 -12.76 -1.03
CA GLU A 100 -2.58 -12.73 -1.92
C GLU A 100 -1.31 -12.29 -1.17
N LYS A 101 -0.21 -13.03 -1.35
CA LYS A 101 1.07 -12.77 -0.67
C LYS A 101 2.19 -12.37 -1.65
N GLY A 102 1.86 -12.36 -2.94
CA GLY A 102 2.75 -11.90 -3.99
C GLY A 102 3.08 -10.42 -3.91
N GLU A 103 3.99 -10.00 -4.78
CA GLU A 103 4.35 -8.60 -4.93
C GLU A 103 3.26 -7.86 -5.69
N LEU A 104 2.69 -6.85 -5.06
CA LEU A 104 1.72 -5.95 -5.65
C LEU A 104 2.43 -4.68 -6.11
N THR A 105 1.92 -4.12 -7.19
CA THR A 105 2.29 -2.79 -7.68
C THR A 105 1.11 -1.87 -7.47
N ILE A 106 1.34 -0.75 -6.80
CA ILE A 106 0.38 0.35 -6.77
C ILE A 106 0.89 1.48 -7.65
N GLN A 107 0.02 1.95 -8.54
CA GLN A 107 0.20 3.16 -9.30
C GLN A 107 -0.87 4.18 -8.87
N ARG A 108 -0.45 5.43 -8.76
CA ARG A 108 -1.27 6.55 -8.30
C ARG A 108 -1.23 7.66 -9.34
N TRP A 109 -2.40 8.14 -9.74
CA TRP A 109 -2.57 9.31 -10.59
C TRP A 109 -3.33 10.38 -9.82
N CYS A 110 -2.83 11.61 -9.81
CA CYS A 110 -3.52 12.76 -9.25
C CYS A 110 -3.75 13.78 -10.34
N GLU A 111 -5.01 14.16 -10.56
CA GLU A 111 -5.34 15.27 -11.44
C GLU A 111 -5.18 16.59 -10.67
N GLY A 112 -4.10 17.33 -10.95
CA GLY A 112 -3.79 18.59 -10.28
C GLY A 112 -3.31 18.43 -8.83
N SER A 113 -3.53 19.46 -8.01
CA SER A 113 -3.14 19.47 -6.59
C SER A 113 -4.17 18.84 -5.66
N ASP A 114 -5.39 18.55 -6.14
CA ASP A 114 -6.45 17.96 -5.33
C ASP A 114 -6.32 16.44 -5.28
N THR A 115 -6.28 15.90 -4.06
CA THR A 115 -6.21 14.46 -3.83
C THR A 115 -7.55 13.75 -4.02
N ARG A 116 -8.67 14.47 -4.18
CA ARG A 116 -10.00 13.90 -4.41
C ARG A 116 -10.13 13.21 -5.78
N SER A 117 -9.40 13.71 -6.77
CA SER A 117 -9.31 13.10 -8.10
C SER A 117 -8.20 12.06 -8.20
N THR A 118 -7.76 11.49 -7.06
CA THR A 118 -6.76 10.43 -7.09
C THR A 118 -7.36 9.13 -7.60
N VAL A 119 -6.74 8.57 -8.64
CA VAL A 119 -7.01 7.23 -9.15
C VAL A 119 -5.89 6.30 -8.68
N PHE A 120 -6.27 5.09 -8.30
CA PHE A 120 -5.36 4.04 -7.90
C PHE A 120 -5.55 2.83 -8.80
N LYS A 121 -4.45 2.18 -9.14
CA LYS A 121 -4.47 0.89 -9.84
C LYS A 121 -3.53 -0.03 -9.09
N VAL A 122 -4.05 -1.18 -8.67
CA VAL A 122 -3.27 -2.19 -7.97
C VAL A 122 -3.22 -3.44 -8.83
N GLU A 123 -2.02 -3.88 -9.16
CA GLU A 123 -1.79 -5.07 -9.98
C GLU A 123 -0.88 -6.05 -9.28
N LEU A 124 -1.14 -7.35 -9.45
CA LEU A 124 -0.18 -8.38 -9.08
C LEU A 124 1.01 -8.29 -10.02
N HIS A 125 2.17 -7.92 -9.48
CA HIS A 125 3.42 -8.02 -10.20
C HIS A 125 3.76 -9.51 -10.34
N LYS A 126 3.32 -10.10 -11.45
CA LYS A 126 3.81 -11.41 -11.89
C LYS A 126 5.25 -11.22 -12.32
N GLY A 127 6.15 -11.17 -11.33
CA GLY A 127 7.57 -11.11 -11.54
C GLY A 127 7.90 -12.13 -12.63
N VAL A 128 8.52 -11.67 -13.71
CA VAL A 128 8.92 -12.53 -14.82
C VAL A 128 9.73 -13.65 -14.18
N VAL A 129 9.13 -14.84 -14.09
CA VAL A 129 9.86 -16.05 -13.71
C VAL A 129 10.82 -16.25 -14.86
N VAL A 130 12.00 -15.65 -14.76
CA VAL A 130 13.15 -16.03 -15.55
C VAL A 130 13.37 -17.48 -15.15
N LYS A 131 12.78 -18.39 -15.92
CA LYS A 131 13.09 -19.81 -15.87
C LYS A 131 14.59 -19.85 -16.04
N LYS A 132 15.35 -19.94 -14.95
CA LYS A 132 16.77 -20.22 -15.00
C LYS A 132 16.86 -21.53 -15.77
N LYS A 133 17.24 -21.45 -17.05
CA LYS A 133 17.54 -22.62 -17.87
C LYS A 133 18.52 -23.42 -17.02
N LYS A 134 18.14 -24.63 -16.60
CA LYS A 134 19.06 -25.55 -15.93
C LYS A 134 20.34 -25.60 -16.79
N PRO A 135 21.53 -25.40 -16.20
CA PRO A 135 22.76 -25.55 -16.97
C PRO A 135 22.78 -26.95 -17.60
N PRO A 136 23.21 -27.08 -18.87
CA PRO A 136 23.25 -28.37 -19.54
C PRO A 136 24.13 -29.32 -18.72
N VAL A 137 23.59 -30.49 -18.40
CA VAL A 137 24.30 -31.56 -17.70
C VAL A 137 25.52 -31.93 -18.54
N GLN A 138 26.72 -31.57 -18.05
CA GLN A 138 27.98 -31.98 -18.67
C GLN A 138 28.08 -33.50 -18.60
N LYS A 139 27.86 -34.18 -19.73
CA LYS A 139 28.16 -35.62 -19.86
C LYS A 139 29.69 -35.77 -19.83
N ARG A 140 30.21 -36.43 -18.79
CA ARG A 140 31.63 -36.83 -18.73
C ARG A 140 31.95 -37.74 -19.93
N PRO A 141 33.05 -37.52 -20.67
CA PRO A 141 33.49 -38.47 -21.67
C PRO A 141 33.96 -39.75 -20.97
N LYS A 142 33.51 -40.91 -21.47
CA LYS A 142 34.04 -42.22 -21.05
C LYS A 142 35.49 -42.33 -21.56
N SER A 143 36.43 -42.63 -20.67
CA SER A 143 37.78 -43.05 -21.08
C SER A 143 37.67 -44.34 -21.89
N LYS A 144 38.35 -44.38 -23.02
CA LYS A 144 38.72 -45.64 -23.68
C LYS A 144 39.86 -46.31 -22.92
#